data_AF-A0A920K2A1-F1
#
_entry.id   AF-A0A920K2A1-F1
#
_cell.length_a   1.000
_cell.length_b   1.000
_cell.length_c   1.000
_cell.angle_alpha   90.00
_cell.angle_beta   90.00
_cell.angle_gamma   90.00
#
_symmetry.space_group_name_H-M   'P 1'
#
loop_
_entity.id
_entity.type
_entity.pdbx_description
1 polymer ?
#
loop_
_entity_poly.entity_id
_entity_poly.type
_entity_poly.pdbx_seq_one_letter_code
_entity_poly.pdbx_strand_id
1 'polypeptide(L)'
;MLQTSVERVVLTSSCAAIYGDADECEHAPNNTLTEAIWNNTSSPSHQPYSYSKTIAEREAWKLADAQMRWSLVVINPPVVLGPTVSGKSTSASHDICLQLGDGTMKSGAPPFEVGMVDVEMSLMLTYELHISQKRLDDISYLKRPPHH
;
A
#
# COMPACT_ATOMS: atom_id res chain seq x y z
N MET A 1 9.35 -24.35 24.31
CA MET A 1 10.03 -23.61 23.23
C MET A 1 8.98 -23.28 22.18
N LEU A 2 8.65 -22.00 21.97
CA LEU A 2 7.77 -21.60 20.88
C LEU A 2 8.50 -21.85 19.56
N GLN A 3 7.94 -22.66 18.68
CA GLN A 3 8.55 -23.03 17.39
C GLN A 3 8.86 -21.76 16.59
N THR A 4 10.14 -21.57 16.25
CA THR A 4 10.61 -20.46 15.43
C THR A 4 10.46 -20.78 13.94
N SER A 5 9.23 -21.01 13.46
CA SER A 5 8.96 -21.56 12.12
C SER A 5 8.71 -20.51 11.01
N VAL A 6 8.54 -19.24 11.35
CA VAL A 6 8.27 -18.19 10.36
C VAL A 6 9.56 -17.78 9.63
N GLU A 7 9.57 -17.93 8.31
CA GLU A 7 10.69 -17.58 7.41
C GLU A 7 10.42 -16.32 6.57
N ARG A 8 9.15 -16.00 6.30
CA ARG A 8 8.73 -14.87 5.48
C ARG A 8 7.45 -14.24 6.02
N VAL A 9 7.41 -12.91 5.98
CA VAL A 9 6.24 -12.09 6.29
C VAL A 9 5.86 -11.33 5.02
N VAL A 10 4.60 -11.44 4.61
CA VAL A 10 4.03 -10.63 3.51
C VAL A 10 3.09 -9.61 4.13
N LEU A 11 3.39 -8.33 3.96
CA LEU A 11 2.61 -7.22 4.46
C LEU A 11 1.79 -6.59 3.32
N THR A 12 0.47 -6.56 3.48
CA THR A 12 -0.40 -5.76 2.61
C THR A 12 -0.45 -4.31 3.11
N SER A 13 0.38 -3.48 2.50
CA SER A 13 0.40 -2.03 2.70
C SER A 13 -0.58 -1.36 1.72
N SER A 14 -0.22 -0.20 1.15
CA SER A 14 -1.01 0.54 0.17
C SER A 14 -0.11 1.53 -0.58
N CYS A 15 -0.51 1.93 -1.79
CA CYS A 15 0.10 3.09 -2.45
C CYS A 15 0.01 4.38 -1.61
N ALA A 16 -0.89 4.46 -0.64
CA ALA A 16 -0.96 5.56 0.32
C ALA A 16 0.29 5.68 1.21
N ALA A 17 1.15 4.64 1.28
CA ALA A 17 2.47 4.71 1.90
C ALA A 17 3.56 5.31 0.98
N ILE A 18 3.28 5.38 -0.33
CA ILE A 18 4.19 5.86 -1.38
C ILE A 18 3.90 7.33 -1.72
N TYR A 19 2.63 7.75 -1.77
CA TYR A 19 2.26 9.14 -2.01
C TYR A 19 1.02 9.55 -1.19
N GLY A 20 0.94 10.83 -0.84
CA GLY A 20 -0.21 11.43 -0.16
C GLY A 20 -0.81 12.56 -0.97
N ASP A 21 0.02 13.44 -1.53
CA ASP A 21 -0.41 14.57 -2.35
C ASP A 21 0.29 14.57 -3.72
N ALA A 22 -0.10 15.53 -4.56
CA ALA A 22 0.56 15.73 -5.87
C ALA A 22 2.03 16.12 -5.75
N ASP A 23 2.47 16.60 -4.58
CA ASP A 23 3.86 16.96 -4.29
C ASP A 23 4.81 15.77 -4.49
N GLU A 24 4.44 14.56 -4.03
CA GLU A 24 5.26 13.37 -4.26
C GLU A 24 5.31 12.96 -5.74
N CYS A 25 4.26 13.23 -6.51
CA CYS A 25 4.23 12.97 -7.95
C CYS A 25 5.13 13.94 -8.72
N GLU A 26 5.15 15.22 -8.33
CA GLU A 26 5.95 16.26 -8.96
C GLU A 26 7.46 16.08 -8.71
N HIS A 27 7.82 15.59 -7.52
CA HIS A 27 9.21 15.31 -7.15
C HIS A 27 9.66 13.88 -7.51
N ALA A 28 8.78 13.06 -8.10
CA ALA A 28 9.13 11.72 -8.54
C ALA A 28 10.08 11.74 -9.75
N PRO A 29 11.07 10.84 -9.83
CA PRO A 29 11.91 10.71 -11.01
C PRO A 29 11.05 10.47 -12.25
N ASN A 30 11.18 11.33 -13.27
CA ASN A 30 10.37 11.31 -14.49
C ASN A 30 8.84 11.38 -14.23
N ASN A 31 8.40 12.05 -13.17
CA ASN A 31 6.99 12.14 -12.76
C ASN A 31 6.31 10.76 -12.62
N THR A 32 7.09 9.72 -12.32
CA THR A 32 6.63 8.34 -12.23
C THR A 32 6.85 7.83 -10.82
N LEU A 33 5.76 7.52 -10.12
CA LEU A 33 5.83 6.93 -8.79
C LEU A 33 6.47 5.54 -8.87
N THR A 34 7.38 5.27 -7.94
CA THR A 34 8.07 3.98 -7.82
C THR A 34 8.04 3.51 -6.37
N GLU A 35 8.35 2.24 -6.14
CA GLU A 35 8.44 1.61 -4.83
C GLU A 35 9.55 2.22 -3.95
N ALA A 36 10.42 3.04 -4.54
CA ALA A 36 11.47 3.77 -3.82
C ALA A 36 10.98 5.05 -3.13
N ILE A 37 9.78 5.54 -3.49
CA ILE A 37 9.24 6.80 -3.00
C ILE A 37 8.43 6.55 -1.73
N TRP A 38 8.50 7.50 -0.80
CA TRP A 38 7.73 7.49 0.44
C TRP A 38 6.81 8.69 0.51
N ASN A 39 5.61 8.48 1.05
CA ASN A 39 4.73 9.56 1.44
C ASN A 39 5.35 10.32 2.62
N ASN A 40 5.53 11.63 2.43
CA ASN A 40 6.07 12.53 3.44
C ASN A 40 5.13 13.71 3.73
N THR A 41 4.10 13.94 2.91
CA THR A 41 3.14 15.04 3.11
C THR A 41 2.07 14.68 4.13
N SER A 42 1.73 13.41 4.29
CA SER A 42 0.65 12.99 5.20
C SER A 42 1.04 13.11 6.67
N SER A 43 0.07 13.50 7.50
CA SER A 43 0.22 13.68 8.95
C SER A 43 -1.06 13.26 9.69
N PRO A 44 -1.06 13.17 11.04
CA PRO A 44 -2.29 12.88 11.79
C PRO A 44 -3.43 13.86 11.52
N SER A 45 -3.12 15.11 11.15
CA SER A 45 -4.08 16.16 10.81
C SER A 45 -4.36 16.32 9.31
N HIS A 46 -3.60 15.65 8.45
CA HIS A 46 -3.68 15.77 6.99
C HIS A 46 -3.55 14.39 6.35
N GLN A 47 -4.65 13.88 5.77
CA GLN A 47 -4.74 12.50 5.27
C GLN A 47 -4.33 11.43 6.30
N PRO A 48 -5.03 11.33 7.45
CA PRO A 48 -4.66 10.43 8.55
C PRO A 48 -4.62 8.94 8.15
N TYR A 49 -5.43 8.53 7.16
CA TYR A 49 -5.38 7.18 6.61
C TYR A 49 -4.03 6.89 5.93
N SER A 50 -3.62 7.76 5.00
CA SER A 50 -2.35 7.64 4.28
C SER A 50 -1.15 7.69 5.23
N TYR A 51 -1.21 8.58 6.24
CA TYR A 51 -0.23 8.62 7.32
C TYR A 51 -0.15 7.29 8.09
N SER A 52 -1.30 6.70 8.46
CA SER A 52 -1.32 5.42 9.18
C SER A 52 -0.66 4.29 8.39
N LYS A 53 -0.85 4.23 7.08
CA LYS A 53 -0.24 3.23 6.19
C LYS A 53 1.26 3.44 6.06
N THR A 54 1.68 4.69 5.91
CA THR A 54 3.11 5.07 5.83
C THR A 54 3.87 4.66 7.08
N ILE A 55 3.36 5.01 8.27
CA ILE A 55 4.04 4.69 9.53
C ILE A 55 4.04 3.18 9.78
N ALA A 56 2.92 2.49 9.51
CA ALA A 56 2.86 1.03 9.68
C ALA A 56 3.91 0.30 8.82
N GLU A 57 4.11 0.74 7.58
CA GLU A 57 5.12 0.14 6.70
C GLU A 57 6.55 0.46 7.14
N ARG A 58 6.83 1.70 7.56
CA ARG A 58 8.14 2.09 8.11
C ARG A 58 8.49 1.26 9.34
N GLU A 59 7.55 1.07 10.26
CA GLU A 59 7.77 0.24 11.45
C GLU A 59 7.97 -1.24 11.10
N ALA A 60 7.27 -1.76 10.09
CA ALA A 60 7.49 -3.12 9.60
C ALA A 60 8.91 -3.31 9.07
N TRP A 61 9.43 -2.37 8.28
CA TRP A 61 10.82 -2.40 7.80
C TRP A 61 11.82 -2.30 8.95
N LYS A 62 11.61 -1.39 9.92
CA LYS A 62 12.47 -1.30 11.12
C LYS A 62 12.53 -2.62 11.89
N LEU A 63 11.39 -3.28 12.08
CA LEU A 63 11.32 -4.58 12.75
C LEU A 63 12.03 -5.67 11.95
N ALA A 64 11.90 -5.67 10.62
CA ALA A 64 12.59 -6.61 9.75
C ALA A 64 14.11 -6.41 9.78
N ASP A 65 14.58 -5.16 9.77
CA ASP A 65 16.00 -4.82 9.76
C ASP A 65 16.69 -5.03 11.12
N ALA A 66 15.94 -5.04 12.21
CA ALA A 66 16.45 -5.34 13.54
C ALA A 66 16.77 -6.84 13.76
N GLN A 67 16.54 -7.70 12.76
CA GLN A 67 16.67 -9.15 12.89
C GLN A 67 17.05 -9.84 11.56
N MET A 68 17.41 -11.13 11.62
CA MET A 68 17.82 -11.93 10.45
C MET A 68 17.05 -13.25 10.31
N ARG A 69 16.00 -13.46 11.11
CA ARG A 69 15.25 -14.71 11.22
C ARG A 69 14.22 -14.88 10.10
N TRP A 70 13.54 -13.81 9.71
CA TRP A 70 12.55 -13.82 8.63
C TRP A 70 12.77 -12.66 7.66
N SER A 71 12.26 -12.83 6.45
CA SER A 71 12.29 -11.81 5.39
C SER A 71 10.94 -11.06 5.31
N LEU A 72 10.97 -9.77 5.00
CA LEU A 72 9.77 -8.96 4.75
C LEU A 72 9.56 -8.77 3.25
N VAL A 73 8.33 -8.95 2.81
CA VAL A 73 7.84 -8.51 1.50
C VAL A 73 6.65 -7.60 1.74
N VAL A 74 6.63 -6.44 1.09
CA VAL A 74 5.51 -5.49 1.17
C VAL A 74 4.83 -5.41 -0.19
N ILE A 75 3.50 -5.37 -0.18
CA ILE A 75 2.66 -5.15 -1.36
C ILE A 75 1.91 -3.84 -1.15
N ASN A 76 2.00 -2.92 -2.11
CA ASN A 76 1.35 -1.61 -2.07
C ASN A 76 0.24 -1.52 -3.12
N PRO A 77 -0.94 -2.11 -2.89
CA PRO A 77 -2.05 -1.96 -3.82
C PRO A 77 -2.54 -0.51 -3.85
N PRO A 78 -2.99 -0.01 -5.03
CA PRO A 78 -3.64 1.28 -5.15
C PRO A 78 -5.13 1.16 -4.73
N VAL A 79 -6.07 1.89 -5.34
CA VAL A 79 -7.49 1.75 -4.98
C VAL A 79 -7.98 0.36 -5.39
N VAL A 80 -8.32 -0.44 -4.39
CA VAL A 80 -8.91 -1.76 -4.59
C VAL A 80 -10.42 -1.62 -4.71
N LEU A 81 -10.99 -1.96 -5.87
CA LEU A 81 -12.43 -2.07 -6.08
C LEU A 81 -12.82 -3.51 -6.37
N GLY A 82 -14.01 -3.93 -5.91
CA GLY A 82 -14.54 -5.26 -6.17
C GLY A 82 -15.64 -5.65 -5.20
N PRO A 83 -16.32 -6.79 -5.43
CA PRO A 83 -17.41 -7.25 -4.58
C PRO A 83 -16.93 -7.56 -3.16
N THR A 84 -17.56 -6.95 -2.16
CA THR A 84 -17.26 -7.21 -0.75
C THR A 84 -17.81 -8.58 -0.34
N VAL A 85 -16.95 -9.47 0.17
CA VAL A 85 -17.35 -10.82 0.63
C VAL A 85 -18.36 -10.78 1.78
N SER A 86 -18.31 -9.74 2.62
CA SER A 86 -19.18 -9.56 3.82
C SER A 86 -20.48 -8.79 3.55
N GLY A 87 -20.68 -8.24 2.35
CA GLY A 87 -21.82 -7.37 2.02
C GLY A 87 -21.83 -5.99 2.70
N LYS A 88 -20.87 -5.69 3.58
CA LYS A 88 -20.66 -4.37 4.21
C LYS A 88 -19.20 -3.98 4.05
N SER A 89 -18.92 -2.84 3.46
CA SER A 89 -17.55 -2.34 3.30
C SER A 89 -17.25 -1.22 4.27
N THR A 90 -16.06 -1.31 4.89
CA THR A 90 -15.42 -0.27 5.70
C THR A 90 -14.09 0.15 5.07
N SER A 91 -13.92 -0.06 3.76
CA SER A 91 -12.68 0.21 3.06
C SER A 91 -12.62 1.67 2.60
N ALA A 92 -11.44 2.29 2.74
CA ALA A 92 -11.23 3.66 2.29
C ALA A 92 -11.54 3.85 0.78
N SER A 93 -11.30 2.81 -0.04
CA SER A 93 -11.73 2.79 -1.45
C SER A 93 -13.24 2.93 -1.62
N HIS A 94 -14.02 2.25 -0.78
CA HIS A 94 -15.48 2.33 -0.86
C HIS A 94 -15.98 3.66 -0.29
N ASP A 95 -15.31 4.25 0.70
CA ASP A 95 -15.63 5.59 1.17
C ASP A 95 -15.45 6.63 0.05
N ILE A 96 -14.39 6.53 -0.76
CA ILE A 96 -14.20 7.38 -1.94
C ILE A 96 -15.36 7.19 -2.93
N CYS A 97 -15.72 5.94 -3.25
CA CYS A 97 -16.84 5.68 -4.16
C CYS A 97 -18.19 6.16 -3.61
N LEU A 98 -18.42 6.04 -2.30
CA LEU A 98 -19.63 6.52 -1.64
C LEU A 98 -19.71 8.04 -1.66
N GLN A 99 -18.62 8.75 -1.35
CA GLN A 99 -18.57 10.21 -1.36
C GLN A 99 -18.79 10.83 -2.76
N LEU A 100 -18.39 10.10 -3.82
CA LEU A 100 -18.71 10.45 -5.20
C LEU A 100 -20.20 10.20 -5.51
N GLY A 101 -20.76 9.09 -5.03
CA GLY A 101 -22.13 8.66 -5.31
C GLY A 101 -23.21 9.37 -4.49
N ASP A 102 -22.90 9.78 -3.26
CA ASP A 102 -23.84 10.46 -2.34
C ASP A 102 -23.80 11.99 -2.45
N GLY A 103 -22.87 12.52 -3.25
CA GLY A 103 -22.71 13.95 -3.49
C GLY A 103 -21.95 14.69 -2.39
N THR A 104 -21.28 14.00 -1.47
CA THR A 104 -20.37 14.62 -0.50
C THR A 104 -19.26 15.43 -1.19
N MET A 105 -18.82 14.98 -2.38
CA MET A 105 -17.85 15.70 -3.24
C MET A 105 -18.48 16.73 -4.19
N LYS A 106 -19.79 17.03 -4.08
CA LYS A 106 -20.50 17.91 -5.03
C LYS A 106 -20.05 19.37 -5.00
N SER A 107 -19.53 19.85 -3.86
CA SER A 107 -19.00 21.22 -3.72
C SER A 107 -17.64 21.41 -4.41
N GLY A 108 -17.01 20.33 -4.86
CA GLY A 108 -15.75 20.32 -5.58
C GLY A 108 -14.98 19.03 -5.29
N ALA A 109 -14.72 18.24 -6.32
CA ALA A 109 -13.73 17.18 -6.27
C ALA A 109 -12.40 17.76 -6.81
N PRO A 110 -11.31 17.76 -6.04
CA PRO A 110 -10.00 18.09 -6.61
C PRO A 110 -9.69 17.08 -7.73
N PRO A 111 -9.03 17.49 -8.83
CA PRO A 111 -8.57 16.53 -9.83
C PRO A 111 -7.65 15.52 -9.14
N PHE A 112 -8.10 14.27 -9.04
CA PHE A 112 -7.38 13.19 -8.39
C PHE A 112 -7.34 12.00 -9.36
N GLU A 113 -6.14 11.52 -9.65
CA GLU A 113 -5.91 10.33 -10.46
C GLU A 113 -5.34 9.26 -9.54
N VAL A 114 -5.98 8.09 -9.52
CA VAL A 114 -5.55 6.96 -8.69
C VAL A 114 -5.52 5.72 -9.54
N GLY A 115 -4.44 4.95 -9.44
CA GLY A 115 -4.42 3.60 -9.98
C GLY A 115 -5.55 2.76 -9.37
N MET A 116 -6.12 1.85 -10.15
CA MET A 116 -7.20 0.99 -9.68
C MET A 116 -6.86 -0.46 -9.96
N VAL A 117 -7.09 -1.32 -8.97
CA VAL A 117 -6.86 -2.76 -9.10
C VAL A 117 -8.10 -3.51 -8.61
N ASP A 118 -8.43 -4.60 -9.30
CA ASP A 118 -9.48 -5.50 -8.88
C ASP A 118 -9.07 -6.26 -7.60
N VAL A 119 -10.03 -6.46 -6.69
CA VAL A 119 -9.81 -7.18 -5.42
C VAL A 119 -9.25 -8.59 -5.62
N GLU A 120 -9.66 -9.29 -6.67
CA GLU A 120 -9.19 -10.63 -6.98
C GLU A 120 -7.72 -10.61 -7.40
N MET A 121 -7.28 -9.58 -8.13
CA MET A 121 -5.86 -9.42 -8.48
C MET A 121 -5.00 -9.12 -7.25
N SER A 122 -5.48 -8.30 -6.31
CA SER A 122 -4.76 -8.01 -5.05
C SER A 122 -4.62 -9.27 -4.18
N LEU A 123 -5.67 -10.11 -4.12
CA LEU A 123 -5.65 -11.38 -3.39
C LEU A 123 -4.73 -12.39 -4.06
N MET A 124 -4.77 -12.48 -5.39
CA MET A 124 -3.89 -13.35 -6.17
C MET A 124 -2.42 -13.01 -5.95
N LEU A 125 -2.04 -11.73 -5.95
CA LEU A 125 -0.64 -11.33 -5.74
C LEU A 125 -0.16 -11.69 -4.33
N THR A 126 -1.00 -11.52 -3.31
CA THR A 126 -0.71 -11.91 -1.93
C THR A 126 -0.54 -13.43 -1.82
N TYR A 127 -1.40 -14.19 -2.49
CA TYR A 127 -1.35 -15.66 -2.53
C TYR A 127 -0.11 -16.18 -3.25
N GLU A 128 0.23 -15.63 -4.41
CA GLU A 128 1.42 -15.99 -5.19
C GLU A 128 2.71 -15.73 -4.41
N LEU A 129 2.79 -14.64 -3.64
CA LEU A 129 3.95 -14.34 -2.81
C LEU A 129 4.10 -15.25 -1.60
N HIS A 130 2.96 -15.74 -1.08
CA HIS A 130 2.93 -16.70 0.00
C HIS A 130 3.33 -18.11 -0.49
N ILE A 131 2.79 -18.56 -1.63
CA ILE A 131 2.98 -19.92 -2.13
C ILE A 131 4.24 -20.09 -2.97
N SER A 132 4.56 -19.13 -3.86
CA SER A 132 5.55 -19.41 -4.89
C SER A 132 6.99 -19.46 -4.37
N GLN A 133 7.27 -19.04 -3.12
CA GLN A 133 8.61 -18.86 -2.56
C GLN A 133 9.58 -18.05 -3.46
N LYS A 134 9.10 -17.49 -4.59
CA LYS A 134 9.91 -16.87 -5.62
C LYS A 134 10.74 -15.76 -5.03
N ARG A 135 11.95 -15.64 -5.57
CA ARG A 135 12.94 -14.65 -5.14
C ARG A 135 12.40 -13.28 -5.54
N LEU A 136 12.51 -12.29 -4.67
CA LEU A 136 12.03 -10.90 -4.92
C LEU A 136 12.56 -10.36 -6.27
N ASP A 137 13.78 -10.74 -6.62
CA ASP A 137 14.47 -10.40 -7.85
C ASP A 137 13.71 -10.83 -9.13
N ASP A 138 12.84 -11.83 -9.05
CA ASP A 138 12.07 -12.38 -10.17
C ASP A 138 10.73 -11.66 -10.39
N ILE A 139 10.34 -10.73 -9.51
CA ILE A 139 9.07 -10.02 -9.55
C ILE A 139 9.36 -8.54 -9.80
N SER A 140 9.23 -8.10 -11.04
CA SER A 140 9.69 -6.80 -11.54
C SER A 140 9.10 -5.57 -10.83
N TYR A 141 8.02 -5.74 -10.07
CA TYR A 141 7.27 -4.67 -9.38
C TYR A 141 7.41 -4.71 -7.84
N LEU A 142 8.38 -5.47 -7.31
CA LEU A 142 8.64 -5.56 -5.87
C LEU A 142 10.08 -5.16 -5.60
N LYS A 143 10.34 -3.85 -5.59
CA LYS A 143 11.65 -3.30 -5.25
C LYS A 143 11.62 -2.73 -3.84
N ARG A 144 12.66 -3.06 -3.06
CA ARG A 144 12.89 -2.48 -1.74
C ARG A 144 13.19 -0.98 -1.89
N PRO A 145 12.51 -0.09 -1.14
CA PRO A 145 12.88 1.31 -1.13
C PRO A 145 14.31 1.50 -0.59
N PRO A 146 15.09 2.46 -1.11
CA PRO A 146 16.40 2.77 -0.59
C PRO A 146 16.30 3.23 0.87
N HIS A 147 17.23 2.75 1.68
CA HIS A 147 17.35 3.11 3.09
C HIS A 147 17.70 4.60 3.24
N HIS A 148 16.96 5.30 4.10
CA HIS A 148 17.33 6.61 4.64
C HIS A 148 17.71 6.49 6.11
#